data_AF-A0A958C7Q8-F1
#
_entry.id   AF-A0A958C7Q8-F1
#
_cell.length_a   1.000
_cell.length_b   1.000
_cell.length_c   1.000
_cell.angle_alpha   90.00
_cell.angle_beta   90.00
_cell.angle_gamma   90.00
#
_symmetry.space_group_name_H-M   'P 1'
#
loop_
_entity.id
_entity.type
_entity.pdbx_description
1 polymer ?
#
loop_
_entity_poly.entity_id
_entity_poly.type
_entity_poly.pdbx_seq_one_letter_code
_entity_poly.pdbx_strand_id
1 'polypeptide(L)'
;QGIRLRRFGPVVRLEIERAMPAHMRSLLMHNLQVAPDDVYEMEVPLGMSSLMALLDVDRHDLKDKPFVPRTLPSLSSGESIFAAIRRGDILLHHPYDSFAPVVDFIKRAADDPQVLA
;
A
#
# COMPACT_ATOMS: atom_id res chain seq x y z
N GLN A 1 10.23 24.32 -6.54
CA GLN A 1 11.48 23.52 -6.62
C GLN A 1 11.52 22.30 -5.66
N GLY A 2 10.42 21.89 -5.00
CA GLY A 2 10.47 20.99 -3.84
C GLY A 2 10.32 19.47 -4.05
N ILE A 3 10.07 18.96 -5.26
CA ILE A 3 9.75 17.52 -5.47
C ILE A 3 10.97 16.70 -5.93
N ARG A 4 11.89 17.29 -6.72
CA ARG A 4 13.11 16.59 -7.19
C ARG A 4 14.13 16.31 -6.07
N LEU A 5 14.16 17.13 -5.02
CA LEU A 5 15.09 16.97 -3.88
C LEU A 5 14.68 15.84 -2.91
N ARG A 6 13.41 15.40 -2.90
CA ARG A 6 12.97 14.27 -2.06
C ARG A 6 13.62 12.94 -2.45
N ARG A 7 14.11 12.82 -3.67
CA ARG A 7 14.66 11.56 -4.20
C ARG A 7 16.00 11.18 -3.56
N PHE A 8 16.67 12.13 -2.91
CA PHE A 8 17.92 11.98 -2.19
C PHE A 8 17.83 12.61 -0.81
N GLY A 9 16.73 12.36 -0.10
CA GLY A 9 16.62 12.76 1.31
C GLY A 9 17.74 12.13 2.14
N PRO A 10 18.13 12.76 3.27
CA PRO A 10 19.14 12.20 4.15
C PRO A 10 18.71 10.81 4.65
N VAL A 11 19.68 9.93 4.88
CA VAL A 11 19.41 8.61 5.46
C VAL A 11 18.92 8.83 6.90
N VAL A 12 17.71 8.35 7.18
CA VAL A 12 17.07 8.49 8.51
C VAL A 12 17.25 7.25 9.38
N ARG A 13 17.72 6.14 8.80
CA ARG A 13 17.91 4.87 9.49
C ARG A 13 18.85 3.96 8.71
N LEU A 14 19.82 3.38 9.40
CA LEU A 14 20.70 2.34 8.88
C LEU A 14 20.49 1.07 9.69
N GLU A 15 19.90 0.05 9.09
CA GLU A 15 19.81 -1.29 9.67
C GLU A 15 21.01 -2.13 9.22
N ILE A 16 21.68 -2.78 10.16
CA ILE A 16 22.84 -3.65 9.91
C ILE A 16 22.64 -4.99 10.62
N GLU A 17 23.23 -6.05 10.07
CA GLU A 17 23.30 -7.32 10.78
C GLU A 17 24.26 -7.23 11.97
N ARG A 18 23.91 -7.85 13.09
CA ARG A 18 24.74 -7.90 14.30
C ARG A 18 26.16 -8.43 14.04
N ALA A 19 26.32 -9.34 13.10
CA ALA A 19 27.62 -9.92 12.73
C ALA A 19 28.47 -9.02 11.81
N MET A 20 27.99 -7.84 11.43
CA MET A 20 28.71 -6.92 10.54
C MET A 20 30.05 -6.48 11.18
N PRO A 21 31.18 -6.60 10.46
CA PRO A 21 32.46 -6.11 10.96
C PRO A 21 32.43 -4.60 11.28
N ALA A 22 33.05 -4.19 12.39
CA ALA A 22 33.03 -2.79 12.83
C ALA A 22 33.56 -1.81 11.78
N HIS A 23 34.57 -2.20 10.98
CA HIS A 23 35.10 -1.35 9.90
C HIS A 23 34.07 -1.10 8.79
N MET A 24 33.23 -2.08 8.46
CA MET A 24 32.15 -1.94 7.48
C MET A 24 31.06 -1.00 8.01
N ARG A 25 30.68 -1.14 9.28
CA ARG A 25 29.74 -0.23 9.95
C ARG A 25 30.24 1.21 9.89
N SER A 26 31.49 1.46 10.29
CA SER A 26 32.08 2.81 10.27
C SER A 26 32.14 3.38 8.85
N LEU A 27 32.47 2.55 7.86
CA LEU A 27 32.48 2.95 6.45
C LEU A 27 31.09 3.40 5.98
N LEU A 28 30.05 2.62 6.28
CA LEU A 28 28.67 2.95 5.91
C LEU A 28 28.18 4.21 6.62
N MET A 29 28.40 4.33 7.93
CA MET A 29 28.02 5.52 8.69
C MET A 29 28.67 6.79 8.13
N HIS A 30 29.96 6.73 7.77
CA HIS A 30 30.67 7.87 7.19
C HIS A 30 30.13 8.27 5.81
N ASN A 31 30.00 7.31 4.90
CA ASN A 31 29.59 7.59 3.51
C ASN A 31 28.12 8.01 3.41
N LEU A 32 27.26 7.44 4.26
CA LEU A 32 25.82 7.75 4.29
C LEU A 32 25.48 8.91 5.23
N GLN A 33 26.47 9.47 5.94
CA GLN A 33 26.33 10.57 6.88
C GLN A 33 25.27 10.28 7.96
N VAL A 34 25.30 9.07 8.52
CA VAL A 34 24.32 8.57 9.51
C VAL A 34 24.87 8.72 10.91
N ALA A 35 24.09 9.29 11.82
CA ALA A 35 24.45 9.41 13.23
C ALA A 35 24.42 8.02 13.92
N PRO A 36 25.23 7.78 14.96
CA PRO A 36 25.20 6.51 15.70
C PRO A 36 23.80 6.13 16.23
N ASP A 37 23.00 7.12 16.62
CA ASP A 37 21.64 6.94 17.14
C ASP A 37 20.63 6.46 16.08
N ASP A 38 20.97 6.62 14.79
CA ASP A 38 20.18 6.16 13.65
C ASP A 38 20.63 4.79 13.13
N VAL A 39 21.57 4.12 13.82
CA VAL A 39 22.09 2.79 13.46
C VAL A 39 21.45 1.72 14.34
N TYR A 40 20.82 0.73 13.70
CA TYR A 40 20.09 -0.34 14.35
C TYR A 40 20.71 -1.69 14.00
N GLU A 41 21.14 -2.43 15.02
CA GLU A 41 21.62 -3.80 14.86
C GLU A 41 20.44 -4.78 14.90
N MET A 42 20.33 -5.58 13.85
CA MET A 42 19.25 -6.53 13.66
C MET A 42 19.74 -7.95 13.97
N GLU A 43 18.94 -8.70 14.72
CA GLU A 43 19.13 -10.13 14.99
C GLU A 43 18.45 -11.03 13.94
N VAL A 44 17.56 -10.44 13.15
CA VAL A 44 16.83 -11.10 12.07
C VAL A 44 17.43 -10.72 10.71
N PRO A 45 17.23 -11.55 9.66
CA PRO A 45 17.66 -11.19 8.32
C PRO A 45 17.12 -9.82 7.89
N LEU A 46 17.96 -9.03 7.21
CA LEU A 46 17.52 -7.76 6.65
C LEU A 46 16.51 -8.00 5.52
N GLY A 47 15.59 -7.07 5.31
CA GLY A 47 14.65 -7.13 4.18
C GLY A 47 13.59 -8.23 4.29
N MET A 48 13.09 -8.51 5.49
CA MET A 48 12.02 -9.49 5.76
C MET A 48 10.76 -9.29 4.92
N SER A 49 10.50 -8.09 4.39
CA SER A 49 9.44 -7.85 3.41
C SER A 49 9.53 -8.75 2.18
N SER A 50 10.73 -9.22 1.83
CA SER A 50 10.96 -10.14 0.71
C SER A 50 10.27 -11.48 0.90
N LEU A 51 9.97 -11.89 2.14
CA LEU A 51 9.20 -13.10 2.42
C LEU A 51 7.77 -13.03 1.86
N MET A 52 7.23 -11.83 1.61
CA MET A 52 5.92 -11.69 0.97
C MET A 52 5.89 -12.31 -0.43
N ALA A 53 7.04 -12.42 -1.12
CA ALA A 53 7.13 -13.12 -2.41
C ALA A 53 6.80 -14.62 -2.30
N LEU A 54 6.89 -15.23 -1.10
CA LEU A 54 6.47 -16.62 -0.88
C LEU A 54 4.96 -16.80 -1.08
N LEU A 55 4.16 -15.74 -0.97
CA LEU A 55 2.72 -15.79 -1.23
C LEU A 55 2.39 -16.08 -2.70
N ASP A 56 3.35 -15.95 -3.62
CA ASP A 56 3.15 -16.27 -5.04
C ASP A 56 3.23 -17.78 -5.34
N VAL A 57 3.76 -18.59 -4.41
CA VAL A 57 3.88 -20.05 -4.59
C VAL A 57 2.49 -20.70 -4.60
N ASP A 58 2.21 -21.59 -5.55
CA ASP A 58 0.92 -22.27 -5.67
C ASP A 58 0.69 -23.36 -4.60
N ARG A 59 0.31 -22.92 -3.40
CA ARG A 59 0.02 -23.76 -2.22
C ARG A 59 -1.25 -23.30 -1.51
N HIS A 60 -2.40 -23.52 -2.15
CA HIS A 60 -3.72 -23.16 -1.64
C HIS A 60 -4.03 -23.77 -0.25
N ASP A 61 -3.46 -24.92 0.06
CA ASP A 61 -3.60 -25.62 1.35
C ASP A 61 -2.92 -24.90 2.52
N LEU A 62 -1.95 -24.02 2.22
CA LEU A 62 -1.22 -23.22 3.20
C LEU A 62 -1.63 -21.73 3.19
N LYS A 63 -2.65 -21.37 2.41
CA LYS A 63 -3.14 -20.00 2.27
C LYS A 63 -4.54 -19.87 2.85
N ASP A 64 -4.89 -18.65 3.23
CA ASP A 64 -6.27 -18.31 3.55
C ASP A 64 -7.18 -18.57 2.35
N LYS A 65 -8.43 -18.94 2.64
CA LYS A 65 -9.44 -19.12 1.58
C LYS A 65 -9.66 -17.79 0.87
N PRO A 66 -9.79 -17.77 -0.47
CA PRO A 66 -10.14 -16.56 -1.20
C PRO A 66 -11.41 -15.93 -0.64
N PHE A 67 -11.32 -14.65 -0.28
CA PHE A 67 -12.47 -13.86 0.15
C PHE A 67 -13.05 -13.11 -1.05
N VAL A 68 -14.35 -13.27 -1.28
CA VAL A 68 -15.08 -12.54 -2.34
C VAL A 68 -15.87 -11.41 -1.68
N PRO A 69 -15.51 -10.13 -1.93
CA PRO A 69 -16.26 -9.00 -1.40
C PRO A 69 -17.69 -8.98 -1.93
N ARG A 70 -18.64 -8.58 -1.09
CA ARG A 70 -20.05 -8.43 -1.50
C ARG A 70 -20.27 -7.11 -2.21
N THR A 71 -21.25 -7.07 -3.11
CA THR A 71 -21.78 -5.79 -3.63
C THR A 71 -23.02 -5.42 -2.84
N LEU A 72 -23.10 -4.18 -2.35
CA LEU A 72 -24.27 -3.72 -1.61
C LEU A 72 -25.52 -3.76 -2.52
N PRO A 73 -26.69 -4.18 -1.99
CA PRO A 73 -27.92 -4.26 -2.78
C PRO A 73 -28.30 -2.93 -3.45
N SER A 74 -28.00 -1.80 -2.81
CA SER A 74 -28.25 -0.45 -3.34
C SER A 74 -27.44 -0.11 -4.60
N LEU A 75 -26.37 -0.87 -4.88
CA LEU A 75 -25.45 -0.67 -6.00
C LEU A 75 -25.47 -1.83 -6.99
N SER A 76 -26.22 -2.91 -6.71
CA SER A 76 -26.32 -4.08 -7.59
C SER A 76 -27.54 -4.06 -8.51
N SER A 77 -28.49 -3.14 -8.31
CA SER A 77 -29.80 -3.10 -8.99
C SER A 77 -29.74 -2.65 -10.46
N GLY A 78 -28.56 -2.44 -11.04
CA GLY A 78 -28.38 -1.88 -12.39
C GLY A 78 -28.74 -0.39 -12.49
N GLU A 79 -29.13 0.22 -11.38
CA GLU A 79 -29.40 1.64 -11.29
C GLU A 79 -28.12 2.47 -11.39
N SER A 80 -28.23 3.69 -11.93
CA SER A 80 -27.13 4.66 -11.88
C SER A 80 -26.69 4.92 -10.45
N ILE A 81 -25.39 4.76 -10.17
CA ILE A 81 -24.81 5.06 -8.86
C ILE A 81 -25.16 6.47 -8.40
N PHE A 82 -25.23 7.47 -9.30
CA PHE A 82 -25.69 8.83 -8.97
C PHE A 82 -27.11 8.87 -8.42
N ALA A 83 -28.02 8.03 -8.93
CA ALA A 83 -29.37 7.93 -8.41
C ALA A 83 -29.40 7.25 -7.04
N ALA A 84 -28.52 6.26 -6.81
CA ALA A 84 -28.38 5.60 -5.52
C ALA A 84 -27.92 6.57 -4.42
N ILE A 85 -26.87 7.35 -4.64
CA ILE A 85 -26.38 8.35 -3.66
C ILE A 85 -27.35 9.53 -3.48
N ARG A 86 -28.16 9.88 -4.50
CA ARG A 86 -29.22 10.90 -4.33
C ARG A 86 -30.30 10.48 -3.33
N ARG A 87 -30.52 9.17 -3.13
CA ARG A 87 -31.49 8.69 -2.13
C ARG A 87 -30.96 8.72 -0.70
N GLY A 88 -29.64 8.73 -0.53
CA GLY A 88 -28.99 8.74 0.77
C GLY A 88 -27.53 8.32 0.68
N ASP A 89 -26.79 8.62 1.74
CA ASP A 89 -25.37 8.29 1.83
C ASP A 89 -25.14 6.79 1.77
N ILE A 90 -24.07 6.40 1.09
CA ILE A 90 -23.66 5.00 0.94
C ILE A 90 -22.26 4.84 1.52
N LEU A 91 -22.15 4.02 2.56
CA LEU A 91 -20.87 3.66 3.18
C LEU A 91 -20.39 2.30 2.64
N LEU A 92 -19.13 2.23 2.22
CA LEU A 92 -18.46 0.99 1.83
C LEU A 92 -17.40 0.63 2.87
N HIS A 93 -17.41 -0.61 3.36
CA HIS A 93 -16.43 -1.11 4.31
C HIS A 93 -15.47 -2.09 3.63
N HIS A 94 -14.26 -1.61 3.31
CA HIS A 94 -13.25 -2.46 2.69
C HIS A 94 -12.46 -3.27 3.73
N PRO A 95 -12.08 -4.52 3.42
CA PRO A 95 -12.20 -5.20 2.12
C PRO A 95 -13.53 -5.96 1.90
N TYR A 96 -14.51 -5.85 2.82
CA TYR A 96 -15.72 -6.67 2.82
C TYR A 96 -16.71 -6.30 1.70
N ASP A 97 -16.84 -5.02 1.39
CA ASP A 97 -17.61 -4.51 0.27
C ASP A 97 -16.72 -4.31 -0.96
N SER A 98 -17.24 -4.62 -2.14
CA SER A 98 -16.54 -4.51 -3.41
C SER A 98 -16.16 -3.06 -3.72
N PHE A 99 -14.96 -2.84 -4.25
CA PHE A 99 -14.51 -1.52 -4.74
C PHE A 99 -15.00 -1.22 -6.16
N ALA A 100 -15.58 -2.21 -6.86
CA ALA A 100 -16.06 -2.05 -8.24
C ALA A 100 -17.04 -0.87 -8.42
N PRO A 101 -17.98 -0.58 -7.50
CA PRO A 101 -18.88 0.57 -7.64
C PRO A 101 -18.15 1.92 -7.61
N VAL A 102 -17.04 2.06 -6.88
CA VAL A 102 -16.24 3.30 -6.88
C VAL A 102 -15.61 3.52 -8.25
N VAL A 103 -15.10 2.46 -8.86
CA VAL A 103 -14.55 2.52 -10.22
C VAL A 103 -15.63 2.88 -11.24
N ASP A 104 -16.82 2.27 -11.14
CA ASP A 104 -17.97 2.59 -12.00
C ASP A 104 -18.43 4.04 -11.82
N PHE A 105 -18.46 4.56 -10.59
CA PHE A 105 -18.77 5.96 -10.29
C PHE A 105 -17.83 6.92 -11.00
N ILE A 106 -16.51 6.74 -10.85
CA ILE A 106 -15.53 7.62 -11.48
C ILE A 106 -15.59 7.53 -13.01
N LYS A 107 -15.76 6.32 -13.56
CA LYS A 107 -15.90 6.13 -15.02
C LYS A 107 -17.12 6.88 -15.56
N ARG A 108 -18.29 6.71 -14.94
CA ARG A 108 -19.51 7.41 -15.37
C ARG A 108 -19.39 8.92 -15.19
N ALA A 109 -18.77 9.38 -14.10
CA ALA A 109 -18.55 10.81 -13.89
C ALA A 109 -17.66 11.44 -14.96
N ALA A 110 -16.68 10.70 -15.49
CA ALA A 110 -15.80 11.19 -16.54
C ALA A 110 -16.53 11.37 -17.90
N ASP A 111 -17.55 10.56 -18.17
CA ASP A 111 -18.30 10.58 -19.45
C ASP A 111 -19.61 11.38 -19.36
N ASP A 112 -20.06 11.78 -18.16
CA ASP A 112 -21.33 12.47 -17.95
C ASP A 112 -21.22 13.98 -18.22
N PRO A 113 -21.93 14.53 -19.24
CA PRO A 113 -21.87 15.95 -19.57
C PRO A 113 -22.46 16.86 -18.48
N GLN A 114 -23.19 16.31 -17.50
CA GLN A 114 -23.72 17.06 -16.36
C GLN A 114 -22.72 17.17 -15.20
N VAL A 115 -21.61 16.44 -15.25
CA VAL A 115 -20.54 16.55 -14.24
C VAL A 115 -19.61 17.69 -14.64
N LEU A 116 -19.51 18.69 -13.76
CA LEU A 116 -18.58 19.81 -13.93
C LEU A 116 -17.21 19.41 -13.39
N ALA A 117 -16.16 19.66 -14.18
CA ALA A 117 -14.76 19.42 -13.83
C ALA A 117 -13.99 20.73 -13.66
#